data_AF-B9BVW7-F1
#
_entry.id   AF-B9BVW7-F1
#
_cell.length_a   1.000
_cell.length_b   1.000
_cell.length_c   1.000
_cell.angle_alpha   90.00
_cell.angle_beta   90.00
_cell.angle_gamma   90.00
#
_symmetry.space_group_name_H-M   'P 1'
#
loop_
_entity.id
_entity.type
_entity.pdbx_description
1 polymer ?
#
loop_
_entity_poly.entity_id
_entity_poly.type
_entity_poly.pdbx_seq_one_letter_code
_entity_poly.pdbx_strand_id
1 'polypeptide(L)'
;MPINNLVAIEGTPLAGTAPLDPFEFVRTIAVARITMPKAVVRLSAGREQLDDGLQALCFLAGANSMFYGDQLLTTSNPQTQKDRALFERLGIRASEADALAERA
;
A
#
# COMPACT_ATOMS: atom_id res chain seq x y z
N MET A 1 -2.80 -2.29 -11.05
CA MET A 1 -1.47 -2.90 -11.07
C MET A 1 -0.95 -2.94 -9.63
N PRO A 2 -1.01 -4.10 -8.97
CA PRO A 2 -0.56 -4.25 -7.59
C PRO A 2 0.96 -4.39 -7.51
N ILE A 3 1.55 -3.74 -6.52
CA ILE A 3 2.96 -3.90 -6.15
C ILE A 3 2.98 -4.39 -4.70
N ASN A 4 3.54 -5.58 -4.52
CA ASN A 4 3.66 -6.26 -3.24
C ASN A 4 5.10 -6.15 -2.75
N ASN A 5 5.29 -5.82 -1.48
CA ASN A 5 6.55 -6.08 -0.81
C ASN A 5 6.56 -7.54 -0.34
N LEU A 6 7.71 -8.19 -0.43
CA LEU A 6 7.82 -9.60 -0.05
C LEU A 6 7.63 -9.75 1.48
N VAL A 7 6.57 -10.45 1.88
CA VAL A 7 6.40 -10.93 3.25
C VAL A 7 7.00 -12.33 3.32
N ALA A 8 8.21 -12.46 3.84
CA ALA A 8 8.87 -13.75 4.01
C ALA A 8 8.19 -14.56 5.12
N ILE A 9 7.64 -15.72 4.78
CA ILE A 9 6.92 -16.61 5.71
C ILE A 9 7.79 -17.83 5.98
N GLU A 10 7.96 -18.18 7.26
CA GLU A 10 8.66 -19.39 7.67
C GLU A 10 8.10 -20.64 6.98
N GLY A 11 8.98 -21.53 6.52
CA GLY A 11 8.60 -22.72 5.77
C GLY A 11 8.37 -22.50 4.27
N THR A 12 8.41 -21.27 3.75
CA THR A 12 8.42 -21.01 2.30
C THR A 12 9.85 -20.99 1.73
N PRO A 13 10.07 -21.25 0.42
CA PRO A 13 11.40 -21.18 -0.18
C PRO A 13 12.08 -19.81 -0.08
N LEU A 14 11.30 -18.75 0.13
CA LEU A 14 11.79 -17.38 0.30
C LEU A 14 11.96 -16.98 1.77
N ALA A 15 11.72 -17.90 2.71
CA ALA A 15 12.03 -17.69 4.12
C ALA A 15 13.53 -17.38 4.28
N GLY A 16 13.85 -16.29 4.98
CA GLY A 16 15.24 -15.86 5.20
C GLY A 16 15.85 -15.03 4.06
N THR A 17 15.08 -14.69 3.01
CA THR A 17 15.53 -13.72 2.01
C THR A 17 15.80 -12.37 2.68
N ALA A 18 16.92 -11.73 2.34
CA ALA A 18 17.23 -10.39 2.84
C ALA A 18 16.14 -9.38 2.45
N PRO A 19 15.75 -8.46 3.35
CA PRO A 19 14.76 -7.44 3.03
C PRO A 19 15.28 -6.53 1.91
N LEU A 20 14.37 -6.11 1.04
CA LEU A 20 14.67 -5.12 0.01
C LEU A 20 14.96 -3.76 0.66
N ASP A 21 15.89 -2.98 0.09
CA ASP A 21 16.05 -1.57 0.46
C ASP A 21 14.70 -0.85 0.28
N PRO A 22 14.15 -0.20 1.33
CA PRO A 22 12.88 0.51 1.23
C PRO A 22 12.82 1.54 0.08
N PHE A 23 13.95 2.18 -0.26
CA PHE A 23 13.99 3.12 -1.37
C PHE A 23 13.91 2.45 -2.74
N GLU A 24 14.38 1.22 -2.89
CA GLU A 24 14.15 0.44 -4.12
C GLU A 24 12.67 0.08 -4.29
N PHE A 25 11.96 -0.15 -3.19
CA PHE A 25 10.51 -0.33 -3.24
C PHE A 25 9.79 0.95 -3.71
N VAL A 26 10.12 2.10 -3.11
CA VAL A 26 9.58 3.41 -3.52
C VAL A 26 9.93 3.72 -4.99
N ARG A 27 11.16 3.44 -5.42
CA ARG A 27 11.61 3.59 -6.81
C ARG A 27 10.76 2.74 -7.75
N THR A 28 10.46 1.51 -7.36
CA THR A 28 9.60 0.60 -8.14
C THR A 28 8.21 1.19 -8.36
N ILE A 29 7.61 1.79 -7.33
CA ILE A 29 6.32 2.50 -7.43
C ILE A 29 6.42 3.70 -8.41
N ALA A 30 7.49 4.49 -8.32
CA ALA A 30 7.70 5.64 -9.19
C ALA A 30 7.82 5.22 -10.67
N VAL A 31 8.63 4.20 -10.95
CA VAL A 31 8.78 3.64 -12.31
C VAL A 31 7.44 3.13 -12.83
N ALA A 32 6.69 2.42 -12.00
CA ALA A 32 5.34 1.95 -12.32
C ALA A 32 4.39 3.09 -12.70
N ARG A 33 4.35 4.18 -11.92
CA ARG A 33 3.53 5.36 -12.23
C ARG A 33 3.94 6.00 -13.56
N ILE A 34 5.24 6.19 -13.79
CA ILE A 34 5.75 6.86 -15.00
C ILE A 34 5.46 6.02 -16.26
N THR A 35 5.71 4.71 -16.19
CA THR A 35 5.53 3.80 -17.34
C THR A 35 4.06 3.47 -17.61
N MET A 36 3.20 3.54 -16.59
CA MET A 36 1.77 3.25 -16.69
C MET A 36 0.91 4.39 -16.11
N PRO A 37 0.89 5.58 -16.73
CA PRO A 37 0.33 6.80 -16.13
C PRO A 37 -1.17 6.71 -15.83
N LYS A 38 -1.92 5.90 -16.58
CA LYS A 38 -3.37 5.70 -16.40
C LYS A 38 -3.72 4.55 -15.46
N ALA A 39 -2.74 3.78 -15.00
CA ALA A 39 -3.00 2.63 -14.14
C ALA A 39 -3.32 3.07 -12.71
N VAL A 40 -4.19 2.31 -12.06
CA VAL A 40 -4.31 2.30 -10.60
C VAL A 40 -3.13 1.51 -10.05
N VAL A 41 -2.18 2.18 -9.41
CA VAL A 41 -1.01 1.56 -8.79
C VAL A 41 -1.35 1.28 -7.34
N ARG A 42 -1.44 -0.01 -6.98
CA ARG A 42 -1.93 -0.43 -5.67
C ARG A 42 -0.78 -0.87 -4.75
N LEU A 43 -0.59 -0.14 -3.66
CA LEU A 43 0.23 -0.56 -2.53
C LEU A 43 -0.51 -1.67 -1.77
N SER A 44 -0.03 -2.91 -1.94
CA SER A 44 -0.77 -4.13 -1.57
C SER A 44 -0.14 -4.84 -0.36
N ALA A 45 0.38 -6.06 -0.53
CA ALA A 45 0.94 -6.85 0.57
C ALA A 45 2.28 -6.30 1.09
N GLY A 46 2.56 -6.51 2.37
CA GLY A 46 3.79 -6.05 3.04
C GLY A 46 3.79 -4.57 3.41
N ARG A 47 2.65 -3.87 3.23
CA ARG A 47 2.47 -2.46 3.64
C ARG A 47 2.62 -2.31 5.14
N GLU A 48 2.16 -3.30 5.90
CA GLU A 48 2.21 -3.33 7.35
C GLU A 48 3.62 -3.29 7.94
N GLN A 49 4.62 -3.62 7.13
CA GLN A 49 6.04 -3.57 7.48
C GLN A 49 6.67 -2.20 7.17
N LEU A 50 5.95 -1.33 6.45
CA LEU A 50 6.39 0.02 6.12
C LEU A 50 5.91 1.00 7.19
N ASP A 51 6.81 1.85 7.68
CA ASP A 51 6.43 2.96 8.54
C ASP A 51 5.64 4.05 7.77
N ASP A 52 5.05 4.97 8.53
CA ASP A 52 4.27 6.09 7.98
C ASP A 52 5.05 6.90 6.94
N GLY A 53 6.35 7.09 7.14
CA GLY A 53 7.20 7.88 6.26
C GLY A 53 7.39 7.20 4.90
N LEU A 54 7.68 5.90 4.90
CA LEU A 54 7.80 5.10 3.69
C LEU A 54 6.46 4.96 2.97
N GLN A 55 5.36 4.77 3.69
CA GLN A 55 4.04 4.77 3.07
C GLN A 55 3.73 6.11 2.40
N ALA A 56 4.04 7.23 3.06
CA ALA A 56 3.89 8.57 2.48
C ALA A 56 4.72 8.73 1.19
N LEU A 57 5.97 8.26 1.19
CA LEU A 57 6.81 8.26 -0.01
C LEU A 57 6.24 7.40 -1.14
N CYS A 58 5.64 6.24 -0.84
CA CYS A 58 4.97 5.41 -1.84
C CYS A 58 3.77 6.13 -2.49
N PHE A 59 2.94 6.82 -1.70
CA PHE A 59 1.82 7.61 -2.24
C PHE A 59 2.33 8.79 -3.07
N LEU A 60 3.37 9.50 -2.60
CA LEU A 60 4.02 10.57 -3.34
C LEU A 60 4.63 10.08 -4.67
N ALA A 61 5.25 8.89 -4.66
CA ALA A 61 5.83 8.25 -5.84
C ALA A 61 4.79 7.84 -6.89
N GLY A 62 3.51 7.72 -6.49
CA GLY A 62 2.40 7.55 -7.41
C GLY A 62 1.49 6.34 -7.12
N ALA A 63 1.66 5.66 -5.99
CA ALA A 63 0.63 4.74 -5.51
C ALA A 63 -0.67 5.51 -5.24
N ASN A 64 -1.81 4.97 -5.67
CA ASN A 64 -3.11 5.62 -5.54
C ASN A 64 -4.24 4.63 -5.23
N SER A 65 -3.89 3.46 -4.69
CA SER A 65 -4.83 2.45 -4.21
C SER A 65 -4.15 1.60 -3.14
N MET A 66 -4.94 1.07 -2.22
CA MET A 66 -4.54 0.06 -1.23
C MET A 66 -5.76 -0.75 -0.81
N PHE A 67 -5.55 -1.81 -0.02
CA PHE A 67 -6.65 -2.45 0.68
C PHE A 67 -7.00 -1.64 1.93
N TYR A 68 -8.25 -1.18 2.01
CA TYR A 68 -8.78 -0.36 3.11
C TYR A 68 -10.15 -0.89 3.53
N GLY A 69 -10.47 -0.77 4.82
CA GLY A 69 -11.66 -1.34 5.45
C GLY A 69 -11.31 -2.36 6.54
N ASP A 70 -12.31 -2.74 7.34
CA ASP A 70 -12.13 -3.53 8.58
C ASP A 70 -11.72 -4.99 8.37
N GLN A 71 -11.83 -5.48 7.13
CA GLN A 71 -11.44 -6.84 6.75
C GLN A 71 -10.66 -6.82 5.42
N LEU A 72 -9.69 -7.75 5.31
CA LEU A 72 -9.07 -8.15 4.05
C LEU A 72 -9.94 -9.23 3.39
N LEU A 73 -9.35 -10.23 2.74
CA LEU A 73 -10.10 -11.28 2.04
C LEU A 73 -10.84 -12.23 3.02
N THR A 74 -10.23 -12.56 4.16
CA THR A 74 -10.77 -13.49 5.16
C THR A 74 -10.39 -13.14 6.61
N THR A 75 -9.61 -12.07 6.82
CA THR A 75 -9.05 -11.68 8.11
C THR A 75 -9.41 -10.24 8.45
N SER A 76 -9.40 -9.88 9.73
CA SER A 76 -9.50 -8.47 10.14
C SER A 76 -8.31 -7.67 9.62
N ASN A 77 -8.54 -6.41 9.32
CA ASN A 77 -7.51 -5.46 8.94
C ASN A 77 -7.25 -4.49 10.12
N PRO A 78 -6.21 -4.72 10.92
CA PRO A 78 -5.91 -3.88 12.09
C PRO A 78 -5.39 -2.49 11.70
N GLN A 79 -5.21 -2.19 10.41
CA GLN A 79 -4.57 -0.96 9.96
C GLN A 79 -5.55 0.19 9.70
N THR A 80 -6.85 -0.05 9.62
CA THR A 80 -7.85 0.96 9.22
C THR A 80 -7.73 2.29 9.98
N GLN A 81 -7.55 2.24 11.30
CA GLN A 81 -7.41 3.45 12.12
C GLN A 81 -6.07 4.16 11.90
N LYS A 82 -4.98 3.40 11.72
CA LYS A 82 -3.65 3.96 11.40
C LYS A 82 -3.66 4.63 10.03
N ASP A 83 -4.31 4.00 9.05
CA ASP A 83 -4.45 4.51 7.70
C ASP A 83 -5.22 5.82 7.67
N ARG A 84 -6.33 5.87 8.40
CA ARG A 84 -7.12 7.09 8.55
C ARG A 84 -6.29 8.24 9.11
N ALA A 85 -5.53 7.99 10.18
CA ALA A 85 -4.67 9.00 10.79
C ALA A 85 -3.54 9.46 9.86
N LEU A 86 -2.92 8.52 9.12
CA LEU A 86 -1.90 8.85 8.13
C LEU A 86 -2.47 9.68 6.98
N PHE A 87 -3.62 9.30 6.44
CA PHE A 87 -4.28 10.03 5.35
C PHE A 87 -4.72 11.43 5.75
N GLU A 88 -5.22 11.60 6.97
CA GLU A 88 -5.53 12.92 7.52
C GLU A 88 -4.28 13.81 7.57
N ARG A 89 -3.14 13.28 8.05
CA ARG A 89 -1.86 14.00 8.09
C ARG A 89 -1.32 14.35 6.70
N LEU A 90 -1.52 13.47 5.72
CA LEU A 90 -1.03 13.65 4.35
C LEU A 90 -2.01 14.43 3.45
N GLY A 91 -3.24 14.70 3.92
CA GLY A 91 -4.28 15.34 3.11
C GLY A 91 -4.83 14.46 1.98
N ILE A 92 -4.68 13.14 2.09
CA ILE A 92 -5.15 12.17 1.09
C ILE A 92 -6.64 11.88 1.34
N ARG A 93 -7.44 11.82 0.27
CA ARG A 93 -8.88 11.53 0.34
C ARG A 93 -9.21 10.34 -0.54
N ALA A 94 -10.18 9.54 -0.11
CA ALA A 94 -10.77 8.51 -0.95
C ALA A 94 -11.40 9.14 -2.21
N SER A 95 -11.43 8.40 -3.30
CA SER A 95 -12.12 8.87 -4.51
C SER A 95 -13.62 9.00 -4.24
N GLU A 96 -14.31 9.88 -4.97
CA GLU A 96 -15.77 10.05 -4.80
C GLU A 96 -16.54 8.74 -5.04
N ALA A 97 -16.06 7.90 -5.95
CA ALA A 97 -16.61 6.58 -6.22
C ALA A 97 -16.49 5.64 -5.01
N ASP A 98 -15.35 5.67 -4.31
CA ASP A 98 -15.13 4.88 -3.11
C ASP A 98 -15.93 5.43 -1.91
N ALA A 99 -16.04 6.76 -1.80
CA ALA A 99 -16.81 7.41 -0.73
C ALA A 99 -18.34 7.16 -0.83
N LEU A 100 -18.86 6.93 -2.04
CA LEU A 100 -20.25 6.53 -2.27
C LEU A 100 -20.48 5.07 -1.86
N ALA A 101 -19.51 4.18 -2.09
CA ALA A 101 -19.61 2.77 -1.73
C ALA A 101 -19.62 2.54 -0.20
N GLU A 102 -18.94 3.39 0.59
CA GLU A 102 -18.98 3.31 2.07
C GLU A 102 -20.31 3.79 2.68
N ARG A 103 -21.15 4.50 1.92
CA ARG A 103 -22.42 5.08 2.40
C ARG A 103 -23.66 4.24 2.05
N ALA A 104 -23.51 3.24 1.19
CA ALA A 104 -24.57 2.34 0.73
C ALA A 104 -24.61 1.06 1.56
#